data_AF-A0A7C5YCI2-F1
#
_entry.id   AF-A0A7C5YCI2-F1
#
_cell.length_a   1.000
_cell.length_b   1.000
_cell.length_c   1.000
_cell.angle_alpha   90.00
_cell.angle_beta   90.00
_cell.angle_gamma   90.00
#
_symmetry.space_group_name_H-M   'P 1'
#
loop_
_entity.id
_entity.type
_entity.pdbx_description
1 polymer ?
#
loop_
_entity_poly.entity_id
_entity_poly.type
_entity_poly.pdbx_seq_one_letter_code
_entity_poly.pdbx_strand_id
1 'polypeptide(L)'
;MGLTINILNPIQVPENIPVKVYNIPPAPEKGMFLDIPVDVGPQYEGQRVRRENMFVEFGGPKLKHKFELVRIRANPEEVDDGKVIIVGEDINELKRGGTYPLAIILEVYGGKLDLNAEGVIERRIHEFCNYIQGFMHLNQRYDIWLRVADKSYSKGLTSFKYVGTVLYRLFKSAFPIIEKLQITFITNEEIVGKLFEQALKVYEARDARILDR
;
A
#
# COMPACT_ATOMS: atom_id res chain seq x y z
N MET A 1 -22.20 6.68 -7.22
CA MET A 1 -21.32 7.66 -6.56
C MET A 1 -19.90 7.29 -6.90
N GLY A 2 -19.10 8.23 -7.42
CA GLY A 2 -17.68 8.00 -7.68
C GLY A 2 -16.89 7.80 -6.38
N LEU A 3 -15.75 7.11 -6.46
CA LEU A 3 -14.84 6.95 -5.34
C LEU A 3 -14.22 8.31 -4.98
N THR A 4 -14.14 8.62 -3.69
CA THR A 4 -13.45 9.80 -3.18
C THR A 4 -12.30 9.35 -2.29
N ILE A 5 -11.10 9.89 -2.54
CA ILE A 5 -9.91 9.63 -1.74
C ILE A 5 -9.64 10.87 -0.91
N ASN A 6 -9.54 10.70 0.40
CA ASN A 6 -9.32 11.81 1.32
C ASN A 6 -7.94 11.70 1.95
N ILE A 7 -7.07 12.69 1.78
CA ILE A 7 -5.87 12.85 2.62
C ILE A 7 -6.08 14.10 3.48
N LEU A 8 -5.82 15.27 2.92
CA LEU A 8 -6.12 16.56 3.55
C LEU A 8 -7.39 17.17 2.95
N ASN A 9 -7.47 17.11 1.62
CA ASN A 9 -8.61 17.56 0.84
C ASN A 9 -9.13 16.39 -0.01
N PRO A 10 -10.44 16.13 0.00
CA PRO A 10 -11.04 15.08 -0.81
C PRO A 10 -10.78 15.27 -2.31
N ILE A 11 -10.42 14.18 -2.99
CA ILE A 11 -10.31 14.11 -4.45
C ILE A 11 -11.30 13.07 -4.95
N GLN A 12 -12.20 13.49 -5.84
CA GLN A 12 -13.06 12.58 -6.56
C GLN A 12 -12.28 11.92 -7.69
N VAL A 13 -12.33 10.59 -7.74
CA VAL A 13 -11.77 9.80 -8.84
C VAL A 13 -12.71 9.93 -10.04
N PRO A 14 -12.23 10.45 -11.20
CA PRO A 14 -13.00 10.51 -12.43
C PRO A 14 -13.55 9.13 -12.84
N GLU A 15 -14.77 9.10 -13.37
CA GLU A 15 -15.48 7.86 -13.71
C GLU A 15 -14.80 7.03 -14.82
N ASN A 16 -13.96 7.67 -15.64
CA ASN A 16 -13.18 7.01 -16.68
C ASN A 16 -11.94 6.26 -16.14
N ILE A 17 -11.56 6.48 -14.88
CA ILE A 17 -10.45 5.77 -14.26
C ILE A 17 -10.99 4.47 -13.64
N PRO A 18 -10.43 3.30 -14.01
CA PRO A 18 -10.90 2.03 -13.47
C PRO A 18 -10.65 1.97 -11.95
N VAL A 19 -11.69 1.56 -11.22
CA VAL A 19 -11.63 1.32 -9.79
C VAL A 19 -12.02 -0.13 -9.52
N LYS A 20 -11.13 -0.87 -8.86
CA LYS A 20 -11.36 -2.26 -8.44
C LYS A 20 -11.44 -2.30 -6.92
N VAL A 21 -12.45 -2.96 -6.37
CA VAL A 21 -12.69 -3.05 -4.94
C VAL A 21 -12.76 -4.51 -4.55
N TYR A 22 -11.99 -4.89 -3.54
CA TYR A 22 -11.97 -6.24 -2.98
C TYR A 22 -12.21 -6.18 -1.48
N ASN A 23 -12.98 -7.15 -0.99
CA ASN A 23 -13.07 -7.44 0.43
C ASN A 23 -12.10 -8.58 0.75
N ILE A 24 -11.32 -8.39 1.80
CA ILE A 24 -10.34 -9.38 2.24
C ILE A 24 -11.08 -10.53 2.91
N PRO A 25 -10.85 -11.78 2.47
CA PRO A 25 -11.44 -12.93 3.14
C PRO A 25 -10.75 -13.16 4.49
N PRO A 26 -11.45 -13.77 5.46
CA PRO A 26 -10.83 -14.29 6.67
C PRO A 26 -9.61 -15.15 6.35
N ALA A 27 -8.61 -15.11 7.24
CA ALA A 27 -7.43 -15.96 7.07
C ALA A 27 -7.82 -17.44 7.09
N PRO A 28 -7.22 -18.30 6.24
CA PRO A 28 -7.46 -19.74 6.28
C PRO A 28 -7.08 -20.36 7.63
N GLU A 29 -7.87 -21.31 8.13
CA GLU A 29 -7.65 -21.94 9.45
C GLU A 29 -6.28 -22.60 9.61
N LYS A 30 -5.77 -23.20 8.52
CA LYS A 30 -4.52 -23.97 8.54
C LYS A 30 -3.26 -23.11 8.35
N GLY A 31 -3.41 -21.80 8.16
CA GLY A 31 -2.28 -20.89 7.99
C GLY A 31 -2.70 -19.56 7.39
N MET A 32 -2.17 -18.48 7.98
CA MET A 32 -2.59 -17.09 7.71
C MET A 32 -2.51 -16.67 6.24
N PHE A 33 -1.66 -17.31 5.41
CA PHE A 33 -1.39 -16.91 4.03
C PHE A 33 -1.50 -18.05 3.00
N LEU A 34 -2.17 -19.16 3.34
CA LEU A 34 -2.30 -20.30 2.42
C LEU A 34 -3.12 -19.99 1.14
N ASP A 35 -3.88 -18.91 1.15
CA ASP A 35 -4.64 -18.37 0.02
C ASP A 35 -3.87 -17.31 -0.79
N ILE A 36 -2.60 -17.05 -0.44
CA ILE A 36 -1.70 -16.17 -1.19
C ILE A 36 -0.89 -17.00 -2.18
N PRO A 37 -0.75 -16.58 -3.45
CA PRO A 37 -0.09 -17.38 -4.50
C PRO A 37 1.42 -17.57 -4.32
N VAL A 38 2.01 -16.88 -3.35
CA VAL A 38 3.43 -16.94 -3.02
C VAL A 38 3.61 -17.05 -1.52
N ASP A 39 4.78 -17.52 -1.10
CA ASP A 39 5.10 -17.61 0.32
C ASP A 39 5.18 -16.21 0.95
N VAL A 40 4.80 -16.14 2.23
CA VAL A 40 4.84 -14.91 3.04
C VAL A 40 5.55 -15.20 4.35
N GLY A 41 6.58 -14.41 4.68
CA GLY A 41 7.30 -14.52 5.93
C GLY A 41 8.61 -13.71 5.97
N PRO A 42 9.17 -13.50 7.18
CA PRO A 42 10.35 -12.64 7.39
C PRO A 42 11.60 -13.11 6.67
N GLN A 43 11.70 -14.40 6.31
CA GLN A 43 12.82 -14.93 5.53
C GLN A 43 12.97 -14.29 4.14
N TYR A 44 11.93 -13.60 3.64
CA TYR A 44 11.96 -12.93 2.34
C TYR A 44 12.39 -11.46 2.41
N GLU A 45 12.52 -10.87 3.61
CA GLU A 45 12.71 -9.43 3.78
C GLU A 45 13.94 -8.88 3.03
N GLY A 46 15.03 -9.65 2.98
CA GLY A 46 16.28 -9.28 2.31
C GLY A 46 16.31 -9.52 0.80
N GLN A 47 15.23 -9.99 0.18
CA GLN A 47 15.22 -10.30 -1.24
C GLN A 47 15.42 -9.04 -2.09
N ARG A 48 16.31 -9.16 -3.09
CA ARG A 48 16.55 -8.12 -4.10
C ARG A 48 16.05 -8.59 -5.45
N VAL A 49 15.07 -7.88 -6.00
CA VAL A 49 14.61 -8.08 -7.37
C VAL A 49 15.41 -7.18 -8.29
N ARG A 50 16.33 -7.75 -9.06
CA ARG A 50 17.12 -7.01 -10.05
C ARG A 50 16.29 -6.75 -11.31
N ARG A 51 16.70 -5.77 -12.12
CA ARG A 51 15.93 -5.28 -13.28
C ARG A 51 15.67 -6.37 -14.31
N GLU A 52 16.64 -7.25 -14.51
CA GLU A 52 16.56 -8.39 -15.42
C GLU A 52 15.53 -9.45 -15.00
N ASN A 53 15.16 -9.49 -13.72
CA ASN A 53 14.26 -10.48 -13.11
C ASN A 53 12.93 -9.87 -12.64
N MET A 54 12.66 -8.60 -12.96
CA MET A 54 11.43 -7.92 -12.56
C MET A 54 10.36 -8.07 -13.63
N PHE A 55 9.13 -8.36 -13.20
CA PHE A 55 7.95 -8.21 -14.03
C PHE A 55 7.62 -6.73 -14.20
N VAL A 56 7.47 -5.98 -13.11
CA VAL A 56 7.18 -4.53 -13.13
C VAL A 56 7.89 -3.81 -12.00
N GLU A 57 8.08 -2.50 -12.19
CA GLU A 57 8.66 -1.58 -11.22
C GLU A 57 7.68 -0.45 -10.90
N PHE A 58 7.57 -0.08 -9.63
CA PHE A 58 6.77 1.04 -9.17
C PHE A 58 7.65 2.07 -8.47
N GLY A 59 7.38 3.36 -8.75
CA GLY A 59 8.15 4.42 -8.14
C GLY A 59 9.61 4.43 -8.59
N GLY A 60 10.54 4.53 -7.64
CA GLY A 60 11.97 4.63 -7.92
C GLY A 60 12.37 5.95 -8.62
N PRO A 61 13.63 6.07 -9.06
CA PRO A 61 14.20 7.34 -9.51
C PRO A 61 13.62 7.88 -10.83
N LYS A 62 12.90 7.05 -11.60
CA LYS A 62 12.29 7.45 -12.87
C LYS A 62 10.94 8.14 -12.70
N LEU A 63 10.28 7.94 -11.56
CA LEU A 63 8.92 8.42 -11.34
C LEU A 63 8.96 9.61 -10.40
N LYS A 64 8.39 10.72 -10.88
CA LYS A 64 8.32 11.97 -10.13
C LYS A 64 7.40 11.85 -8.92
N HIS A 65 6.20 11.31 -9.11
CA HIS A 65 5.20 11.17 -8.06
C HIS A 65 5.02 9.70 -7.68
N LYS A 66 5.27 9.42 -6.39
CA LYS A 66 5.18 8.11 -5.77
C LYS A 66 5.12 8.32 -4.26
N PHE A 67 4.31 7.60 -3.52
CA PHE A 67 4.36 7.69 -2.06
C PHE A 67 3.68 6.52 -1.34
N GLU A 68 3.99 6.33 -0.07
CA GLU A 68 3.20 5.53 0.86
C GLU A 68 2.78 6.39 2.05
N LEU A 69 1.53 6.28 2.51
CA LEU A 69 0.99 7.10 3.58
C LEU A 69 0.04 6.31 4.47
N VAL A 70 0.28 6.31 5.77
CA VAL A 70 -0.74 5.89 6.76
C VAL A 70 -1.53 7.11 7.21
N ARG A 71 -2.85 7.01 7.31
CA ARG A 71 -3.71 8.01 7.95
C ARG A 71 -4.54 7.36 9.04
N ILE A 72 -4.41 7.84 10.27
CA ILE A 72 -5.28 7.41 11.35
C ILE A 72 -6.53 8.29 11.33
N ARG A 73 -7.69 7.65 11.24
CA ARG A 73 -9.00 8.29 11.26
C ARG A 73 -9.52 8.40 12.68
N ALA A 74 -10.19 9.52 12.97
CA ALA A 74 -10.78 9.76 14.28
C ALA A 74 -12.07 8.98 14.47
N ASN A 75 -12.82 8.72 13.37
CA ASN A 75 -14.10 8.03 13.42
C ASN A 75 -14.06 6.69 12.68
N PRO A 76 -14.77 5.66 13.17
CA PRO A 76 -14.81 4.35 12.54
C PRO A 76 -15.50 4.37 11.18
N GLU A 77 -16.38 5.33 10.92
CA GLU A 77 -17.17 5.42 9.68
C GLU A 77 -16.32 5.88 8.48
N GLU A 78 -15.14 6.43 8.75
CA GLU A 78 -14.19 6.89 7.72
C GLU A 78 -13.36 5.73 7.15
N VAL A 79 -13.47 4.52 7.71
CA VAL A 79 -12.69 3.35 7.31
C VAL A 79 -13.60 2.15 7.08
N ASP A 80 -13.64 1.66 5.84
CA ASP A 80 -14.27 0.39 5.48
C ASP A 80 -13.28 -0.76 5.80
N ASP A 81 -13.51 -1.48 6.91
CA ASP A 81 -12.59 -2.54 7.33
C ASP A 81 -12.46 -3.67 6.29
N GLY A 82 -11.22 -4.13 6.07
CA GLY A 82 -10.94 -5.26 5.20
C GLY A 82 -11.05 -4.92 3.71
N LYS A 83 -11.08 -3.66 3.33
CA LYS A 83 -11.23 -3.24 1.93
C LYS A 83 -9.88 -2.94 1.29
N VAL A 84 -9.67 -3.53 0.11
CA VAL A 84 -8.56 -3.19 -0.79
C VAL A 84 -9.13 -2.54 -2.04
N ILE A 85 -8.66 -1.33 -2.33
CA ILE A 85 -9.09 -0.53 -3.48
C ILE A 85 -7.89 -0.36 -4.41
N ILE A 86 -8.10 -0.52 -5.71
CA ILE A 86 -7.09 -0.28 -6.75
C ILE A 86 -7.65 0.77 -7.70
N VAL A 87 -6.94 1.89 -7.85
CA VAL A 87 -7.32 3.01 -8.72
C VAL A 87 -6.31 3.11 -9.86
N GLY A 88 -6.74 2.72 -11.05
CA GLY A 88 -5.88 2.53 -12.22
C GLY A 88 -5.70 1.06 -12.60
N GLU A 89 -4.61 0.81 -13.33
CA GLU A 89 -4.21 -0.54 -13.76
C GLU A 89 -3.65 -1.34 -12.58
N ASP A 90 -4.10 -2.59 -12.45
CA ASP A 90 -3.58 -3.58 -11.53
C ASP A 90 -2.40 -4.33 -12.17
N ILE A 91 -1.64 -5.09 -11.39
CA ILE A 91 -0.38 -5.71 -11.81
C ILE A 91 -0.52 -6.54 -13.10
N ASN A 92 -1.61 -7.31 -13.26
CA ASN A 92 -1.88 -8.13 -14.45
C ASN A 92 -2.24 -7.35 -15.72
N GLU A 93 -2.56 -6.06 -15.60
CA GLU A 93 -2.88 -5.17 -16.72
C GLU A 93 -1.63 -4.42 -17.21
N LEU A 94 -0.55 -4.44 -16.43
CA LEU A 94 0.70 -3.74 -16.73
C LEU A 94 1.61 -4.55 -17.66
N LYS A 95 2.43 -3.81 -18.43
CA LYS A 95 3.40 -4.39 -19.34
C LYS A 95 4.67 -4.81 -18.59
N ARG A 96 5.13 -6.03 -18.86
CA ARG A 96 6.42 -6.52 -18.37
C ARG A 96 7.56 -5.55 -18.71
N GLY A 97 8.41 -5.27 -17.72
CA GLY A 97 9.53 -4.34 -17.77
C GLY A 97 9.13 -2.87 -17.64
N GLY A 98 7.84 -2.56 -17.50
CA GLY A 98 7.34 -1.21 -17.32
C GLY A 98 7.69 -0.60 -15.97
N THR A 99 7.65 0.73 -15.91
CA THR A 99 7.83 1.52 -14.68
C THR A 99 6.63 2.42 -14.50
N TYR A 100 5.96 2.33 -13.34
CA TYR A 100 4.66 2.97 -13.11
C TYR A 100 4.66 3.79 -11.82
N PRO A 101 3.85 4.86 -11.71
CA PRO A 101 3.65 5.54 -10.44
C PRO A 101 2.90 4.62 -9.46
N LEU A 102 3.10 4.84 -8.17
CA LEU A 102 2.34 4.15 -7.14
C LEU A 102 2.13 5.07 -5.94
N ALA A 103 0.88 5.14 -5.48
CA ALA A 103 0.56 5.54 -4.13
C ALA A 103 0.01 4.34 -3.35
N ILE A 104 0.47 4.17 -2.11
CA ILE A 104 -0.08 3.19 -1.15
C ILE A 104 -0.65 3.99 0.02
N ILE A 105 -1.96 3.96 0.20
CA ILE A 105 -2.63 4.68 1.30
C ILE A 105 -3.27 3.66 2.23
N LEU A 106 -2.90 3.71 3.51
CA LEU A 106 -3.50 2.91 4.56
C LEU A 106 -4.33 3.82 5.45
N GLU A 107 -5.63 3.59 5.51
CA GLU A 107 -6.54 4.30 6.41
C GLU A 107 -6.88 3.39 7.57
N VAL A 108 -6.58 3.84 8.79
CA VAL A 108 -6.59 3.03 10.01
C VAL A 108 -7.51 3.68 11.03
N TYR A 109 -8.32 2.87 11.70
CA TYR A 109 -9.06 3.30 12.89
C TYR A 109 -8.83 2.33 14.05
N GLY A 110 -8.78 2.87 15.26
CA GLY A 110 -8.82 2.12 16.51
C GLY A 110 -9.04 3.08 17.68
N GLY A 111 -9.94 2.76 18.60
CA GLY A 111 -10.36 3.71 19.66
C GLY A 111 -9.25 4.08 20.64
N LYS A 112 -8.17 3.29 20.69
CA LYS A 112 -6.99 3.51 21.55
C LYS A 112 -5.74 3.95 20.78
N LEU A 113 -5.88 4.21 19.48
CA LEU A 113 -4.75 4.48 18.61
C LEU A 113 -4.36 5.97 18.70
N ASP A 114 -3.10 6.26 19.03
CA ASP A 114 -2.60 7.64 19.06
C ASP A 114 -2.44 8.17 17.62
N LEU A 115 -3.09 9.30 17.29
CA LEU A 115 -2.99 9.95 15.99
C LEU A 115 -1.56 10.37 15.62
N ASN A 116 -0.64 10.46 16.58
CA ASN A 116 0.77 10.72 16.32
C ASN A 116 1.57 9.46 15.93
N ALA A 117 0.96 8.27 16.02
CA ALA A 117 1.60 7.00 15.68
C ALA A 117 1.64 6.72 14.16
N GLU A 118 1.07 7.58 13.30
CA GLU A 118 1.00 7.37 11.86
C GLU A 118 2.38 7.01 11.26
N GLY A 119 3.42 7.76 11.60
CA GLY A 119 4.78 7.51 11.10
C GLY A 119 5.42 6.20 11.61
N VAL A 120 5.00 5.72 12.78
CA VAL A 120 5.47 4.43 13.32
C VAL A 120 4.81 3.27 12.56
N ILE A 121 3.50 3.37 12.31
CA ILE A 121 2.75 2.36 11.54
C ILE A 121 3.22 2.36 10.09
N GLU A 122 3.45 3.53 9.48
CA GLU A 122 3.87 3.68 8.09
C GLU A 122 5.18 2.96 7.79
N ARG A 123 6.15 3.00 8.70
CA ARG A 123 7.42 2.27 8.55
C ARG A 123 7.25 0.76 8.37
N ARG A 124 6.16 0.18 8.88
CA ARG A 124 5.88 -1.26 8.76
C ARG A 124 5.42 -1.66 7.36
N ILE A 125 5.00 -0.71 6.51
CA ILE A 125 4.66 -0.99 5.11
C ILE A 125 5.89 -1.60 4.41
N HIS A 126 7.07 -1.01 4.61
CA HIS A 126 8.32 -1.52 4.06
C HIS A 126 8.57 -2.99 4.44
N GLU A 127 8.58 -3.28 5.73
CA GLU A 127 8.86 -4.62 6.25
C GLU A 127 7.82 -5.63 5.77
N PHE A 128 6.54 -5.32 5.91
CA PHE A 128 5.46 -6.23 5.55
C PHE A 128 5.33 -6.46 4.05
N CYS A 129 5.68 -5.47 3.22
CA CYS A 129 5.81 -5.69 1.78
C CYS A 129 6.93 -6.69 1.47
N ASN A 130 8.11 -6.52 2.08
CA ASN A 130 9.25 -7.41 1.85
C ASN A 130 9.09 -8.82 2.45
N TYR A 131 8.06 -9.05 3.28
CA TYR A 131 7.71 -10.41 3.70
C TYR A 131 7.06 -11.23 2.58
N ILE A 132 6.57 -10.60 1.52
CA ILE A 132 5.95 -11.28 0.38
C ILE A 132 7.04 -11.72 -0.58
N GLN A 133 7.17 -13.03 -0.83
CA GLN A 133 8.20 -13.57 -1.71
C GLN A 133 8.18 -12.90 -3.09
N GLY A 134 9.30 -12.28 -3.45
CA GLY A 134 9.51 -11.56 -4.72
C GLY A 134 8.72 -10.27 -4.90
N PHE A 135 8.16 -9.70 -3.82
CA PHE A 135 7.69 -8.31 -3.79
C PHE A 135 8.70 -7.48 -2.99
N MET A 136 9.56 -6.75 -3.70
CA MET A 136 10.59 -5.92 -3.08
C MET A 136 10.03 -4.52 -2.84
N HIS A 137 10.28 -3.97 -1.66
CA HIS A 137 10.00 -2.58 -1.31
C HIS A 137 11.26 -1.90 -0.74
N LEU A 138 11.61 -0.72 -1.23
CA LEU A 138 12.74 0.08 -0.77
C LEU A 138 12.31 1.49 -0.42
N ASN A 139 13.13 2.15 0.41
CA ASN A 139 12.90 3.49 0.92
C ASN A 139 11.59 3.59 1.70
N GLN A 140 11.04 4.80 1.79
CA GLN A 140 9.82 5.13 2.55
C GLN A 140 9.19 6.43 2.04
N ARG A 141 7.98 6.75 2.52
CA ARG A 141 7.27 8.02 2.24
C ARG A 141 7.18 8.30 0.73
N TYR A 142 7.63 9.46 0.27
CA TYR A 142 7.57 9.90 -1.13
C TYR A 142 8.70 9.34 -2.02
N ASP A 143 9.60 8.52 -1.47
CA ASP A 143 10.75 7.99 -2.21
C ASP A 143 10.70 6.47 -2.40
N ILE A 144 9.53 5.86 -2.20
CA ILE A 144 9.32 4.43 -2.33
C ILE A 144 9.78 3.87 -3.69
N TRP A 145 10.29 2.65 -3.67
CA TRP A 145 10.67 1.92 -4.87
C TRP A 145 10.35 0.44 -4.73
N LEU A 146 9.43 -0.04 -5.55
CA LEU A 146 8.95 -1.41 -5.47
C LEU A 146 9.18 -2.18 -6.77
N ARG A 147 9.31 -3.50 -6.65
CA ARG A 147 9.36 -4.42 -7.80
C ARG A 147 8.61 -5.70 -7.50
N VAL A 148 7.93 -6.21 -8.52
CA VAL A 148 7.38 -7.57 -8.55
C VAL A 148 8.33 -8.43 -9.36
N ALA A 149 8.79 -9.56 -8.83
CA ALA A 149 9.65 -10.50 -9.54
C ALA A 149 8.87 -11.29 -10.60
N ASP A 150 9.50 -11.60 -11.73
CA ASP A 150 8.92 -12.48 -12.77
C ASP A 150 8.46 -13.82 -12.20
N LYS A 151 9.30 -14.43 -11.35
CA LYS A 151 8.98 -15.72 -10.70
C LYS A 151 7.72 -15.65 -9.84
N SER A 152 7.53 -14.57 -9.09
CA SER A 152 6.36 -14.39 -8.23
C SER A 152 5.11 -14.06 -9.04
N TYR A 153 5.24 -13.26 -10.09
CA TYR A 153 4.16 -13.03 -11.04
C TYR A 153 3.69 -14.34 -11.68
N SER A 154 4.62 -15.18 -12.17
CA SER A 154 4.30 -16.49 -12.76
C SER A 154 3.66 -17.47 -11.77
N LYS A 155 3.92 -17.33 -10.47
CA LYS A 155 3.25 -18.12 -9.41
C LYS A 155 1.82 -17.63 -9.10
N GLY A 156 1.44 -16.45 -9.57
CA GLY A 156 0.10 -15.89 -9.39
C GLY A 156 0.04 -14.57 -8.61
N LEU A 157 1.17 -13.97 -8.21
CA LEU A 157 1.22 -12.64 -7.59
C LEU A 157 0.97 -11.55 -8.66
N THR A 158 -0.25 -11.52 -9.19
CA THR A 158 -0.65 -10.73 -10.36
C THR A 158 -1.62 -9.61 -10.02
N SER A 159 -1.86 -9.34 -8.73
CA SER A 159 -2.79 -8.30 -8.30
C SER A 159 -2.38 -7.69 -6.96
N PHE A 160 -2.57 -6.38 -6.81
CA PHE A 160 -2.44 -5.70 -5.51
C PHE A 160 -3.44 -6.19 -4.47
N LYS A 161 -4.51 -6.89 -4.86
CA LYS A 161 -5.41 -7.59 -3.93
C LYS A 161 -4.64 -8.50 -2.97
N TYR A 162 -3.69 -9.27 -3.49
CA TYR A 162 -2.89 -10.19 -2.67
C TYR A 162 -1.96 -9.43 -1.73
N VAL A 163 -1.31 -8.38 -2.23
CA VAL A 163 -0.43 -7.51 -1.43
C VAL A 163 -1.22 -6.85 -0.30
N GLY A 164 -2.38 -6.25 -0.62
CA GLY A 164 -3.27 -5.65 0.38
C GLY A 164 -3.79 -6.66 1.40
N THR A 165 -4.13 -7.88 0.97
CA THR A 165 -4.55 -8.95 1.89
C THR A 165 -3.46 -9.30 2.90
N VAL A 166 -2.20 -9.43 2.43
CA VAL A 166 -1.06 -9.70 3.30
C VAL A 166 -0.82 -8.55 4.27
N LEU A 167 -0.75 -7.31 3.75
CA LEU A 167 -0.56 -6.12 4.57
C LEU A 167 -1.63 -6.04 5.66
N TYR A 168 -2.90 -6.17 5.30
CA TYR A 168 -4.01 -6.12 6.25
C TYR A 168 -3.85 -7.12 7.39
N ARG A 169 -3.59 -8.39 7.07
CA ARG A 169 -3.42 -9.44 8.08
C ARG A 169 -2.21 -9.19 8.98
N LEU A 170 -1.08 -8.77 8.41
CA LEU A 170 0.13 -8.44 9.17
C LEU A 170 -0.07 -7.21 10.07
N PHE A 171 -0.72 -6.15 9.58
CA PHE A 171 -1.02 -4.97 10.40
C PHE A 171 -1.97 -5.30 11.54
N LYS A 172 -3.05 -6.02 11.30
CA LYS A 172 -4.01 -6.45 12.34
C LYS A 172 -3.35 -7.38 13.37
N SER A 173 -2.41 -8.23 12.93
CA SER A 173 -1.66 -9.10 13.83
C SER A 173 -0.63 -8.35 14.67
N ALA A 174 0.12 -7.40 14.07
CA ALA A 174 1.19 -6.67 14.73
C ALA A 174 0.66 -5.54 15.62
N PHE A 175 -0.49 -4.96 15.26
CA PHE A 175 -1.16 -3.90 16.00
C PHE A 175 -2.61 -4.31 16.29
N PRO A 176 -2.86 -5.15 17.32
CA PRO A 176 -4.22 -5.55 17.69
C PRO A 176 -5.15 -4.38 18.06
N ILE A 177 -4.58 -3.22 18.33
CA ILE A 177 -5.31 -1.96 18.56
C ILE A 177 -5.91 -1.35 17.28
N ILE A 178 -5.53 -1.85 16.08
CA ILE A 178 -6.17 -1.50 14.81
C ILE A 178 -7.47 -2.26 14.69
N GLU A 179 -8.59 -1.54 14.80
CA GLU A 179 -9.94 -2.09 14.70
C GLU A 179 -10.42 -2.13 13.26
N LYS A 180 -10.13 -1.10 12.45
CA LYS A 180 -10.44 -1.08 11.03
C LYS A 180 -9.24 -0.68 10.18
N LEU A 181 -9.09 -1.31 9.02
CA LEU A 181 -8.05 -0.98 8.05
C LEU A 181 -8.57 -1.10 6.61
N GLN A 182 -8.46 0.00 5.85
CA GLN A 182 -8.66 0.08 4.41
C GLN A 182 -7.31 0.37 3.73
N ILE A 183 -7.07 -0.27 2.58
CA ILE A 183 -5.84 -0.09 1.79
C ILE A 183 -6.22 0.34 0.37
N THR A 184 -5.66 1.45 -0.09
CA THR A 184 -5.83 1.94 -1.47
C THR A 184 -4.50 1.96 -2.19
N PHE A 185 -4.39 1.22 -3.29
CA PHE A 185 -3.29 1.28 -4.24
C PHE A 185 -3.71 2.14 -5.43
N ILE A 186 -2.85 3.05 -5.88
CA ILE A 186 -3.15 3.97 -6.97
C ILE A 186 -1.99 3.94 -7.96
N THR A 187 -2.28 3.49 -9.17
CA THR A 187 -1.31 3.42 -10.28
C THR A 187 -1.62 4.44 -11.39
N ASN A 188 -2.77 5.11 -11.31
CA ASN A 188 -3.10 6.20 -12.22
C ASN A 188 -2.24 7.44 -11.91
N GLU A 189 -1.47 7.89 -12.91
CA GLU A 189 -0.51 9.00 -12.77
C GLU A 189 -1.15 10.33 -12.34
N GLU A 190 -2.32 10.67 -12.89
CA GLU A 190 -3.03 11.91 -12.57
C GLU A 190 -3.45 11.95 -11.09
N ILE A 191 -4.04 10.86 -10.60
CA ILE A 191 -4.49 10.75 -9.21
C ILE A 191 -3.30 10.73 -8.25
N VAL A 192 -2.25 9.97 -8.57
CA VAL A 192 -1.02 9.95 -7.76
C VAL A 192 -0.42 11.36 -7.66
N GLY A 193 -0.33 12.08 -8.78
CA GLY A 193 0.19 13.46 -8.81
C GLY A 193 -0.61 14.42 -7.95
N LYS A 194 -1.95 14.39 -8.02
CA LYS A 194 -2.81 15.27 -7.21
C LYS A 194 -2.71 14.98 -5.71
N LEU A 195 -2.55 13.72 -5.32
CA LEU A 195 -2.43 13.30 -3.92
C LEU A 195 -1.03 13.50 -3.34
N PHE A 196 0.01 13.44 -4.18
CA PHE A 196 1.41 13.58 -3.79
C PHE A 196 1.67 14.89 -3.02
N GLU A 197 1.16 16.01 -3.52
CA GLU A 197 1.28 17.32 -2.87
C GLU A 197 0.61 17.36 -1.47
N GLN A 198 -0.47 16.60 -1.29
CA GLN A 198 -1.10 16.48 0.03
C GLN A 198 -0.29 15.60 0.97
N ALA A 199 0.29 14.51 0.46
CA ALA A 199 1.15 13.62 1.23
C ALA A 199 2.40 14.37 1.74
N LEU A 200 3.03 15.20 0.92
CA LEU A 200 4.16 16.04 1.32
C LEU A 200 3.83 16.92 2.53
N LYS A 201 2.69 17.62 2.49
CA LYS A 201 2.22 18.45 3.61
C LYS A 201 1.99 17.63 4.89
N VAL A 202 1.51 16.39 4.77
CA VAL A 202 1.36 15.50 5.92
C VAL A 202 2.72 15.13 6.51
N TYR A 203 3.72 14.81 5.67
CA TYR A 203 5.07 14.51 6.15
C TYR A 203 5.71 15.72 6.83
N GLU A 204 5.62 16.91 6.22
CA GLU A 204 6.13 18.16 6.80
C GLU A 204 5.52 18.43 8.18
N ALA A 205 4.19 18.27 8.31
CA ALA A 205 3.50 18.45 9.59
C ALA A 205 3.86 17.38 10.63
N ARG A 206 4.24 16.16 10.22
CA ARG A 206 4.76 15.14 11.14
C ARG A 206 6.18 15.45 11.60
N ASP A 207 7.03 15.88 10.68
CA ASP A 207 8.43 16.19 10.98
C ASP A 207 8.53 17.41 11.90
N ALA A 208 7.72 18.45 11.67
CA ALA A 208 7.64 19.62 12.56
C ALA A 208 7.26 19.23 14.01
N ARG A 209 6.29 18.32 14.19
CA ARG A 209 5.88 17.83 15.52
C ARG A 209 6.96 17.07 16.28
N ILE A 210 7.91 16.46 15.57
CA ILE A 210 9.05 15.76 16.18
C ILE A 210 10.11 16.76 16.62
N LEU A 211 10.33 17.82 15.84
CA LEU A 211 11.31 18.87 16.13
C LEU A 211 10.91 19.77 17.30
N ASP A 212 9.61 19.92 17.55
CA ASP A 212 9.07 20.72 18.67
C ASP A 212 9.03 19.96 20.02
N ARG A 213 9.50 18.71 20.09
CA ARG A 213 9.57 17.88 21.30
C ARG A 213 10.99 17.79 21.85
#